data_AF-A0A3R7FKU1-F1
#
_entry.id   AF-A0A3R7FKU1-F1
#
_cell.length_a   1.000
_cell.length_b   1.000
_cell.length_c   1.000
_cell.angle_alpha   90.00
_cell.angle_beta   90.00
_cell.angle_gamma   90.00
#
_symmetry.space_group_name_H-M   'P 1'
#
loop_
_entity.id
_entity.type
_entity.pdbx_description
1 polymer ?
#
loop_
_entity_poly.entity_id
_entity_poly.type
_entity_poly.pdbx_seq_one_letter_code
_entity_poly.pdbx_strand_id
1 'polypeptide(L)'
;MGIGINLEDEDERFWFSYARLRDAVVLLHEGYPLPEIFINLDPKALKCDERTNVVIVYPHGNTTVPVALEQNPKLTKERSINLILTAFPEIVEDRETGLKVLHVYDGFTFLSRDDYKSALMASGLSREEAEEKASKIGSKGILALFKFSRPIIAHGIFFHFTHPLRPEIEFVRAPIIQPIVWEAATYLKCKLPDMLKGSGIRTADQFNWYMDQTASMSESEAKTEIRRRLIEFTKAYDTIIIKPEKESGGRNAKVIQIRRNGKIIDENLEEAVNLIYEISKSDSVVVQEFLKSYVRKLYTKEFLENLVERFARLGVPVRLYRDPQTPLFSYFRQILVLGEKGYEISHHITVIGTTGVANVGQGGLLYEYTDDIINPKYREDLRREITKAAYRSMEAQRRYLRTHWKEILDDYLKIHPEFAKRLKFRVITDLTGFDNRDIPYEMGDFMPVFLVDENDNLVRIYDEDTERLIPLYDENGKPTPVEIYDENGKPVPRVDEHGNPVPIKLFDEKGNKIPLFDSKGRQISSLVVYKIEANPGAGLWRPHNDQLPPHRKGEGVYIIFSRLGERAAIYKKKLEEMLGERKVLTEESKGAATYLPSGET
;
A
#
# COMPACT_ATOMS: atom_id res chain seq x y z
N MET A 1 -12.48 30.05 15.47
CA MET A 1 -11.88 29.52 14.23
C MET A 1 -10.97 28.36 14.60
N GLY A 2 -11.00 27.25 13.84
CA GLY A 2 -10.15 26.09 14.14
C GLY A 2 -8.65 26.38 13.93
N ILE A 3 -7.79 25.79 14.76
CA ILE A 3 -6.32 25.87 14.59
C ILE A 3 -5.91 25.13 13.32
N GLY A 4 -4.92 25.66 12.60
CA GLY A 4 -4.36 25.07 11.39
C GLY A 4 -5.19 25.27 10.12
N ILE A 5 -6.24 26.09 10.17
CA ILE A 5 -7.04 26.44 8.99
C ILE A 5 -6.49 27.72 8.39
N ASN A 6 -5.68 27.57 7.34
CA ASN A 6 -4.99 28.67 6.65
C ASN A 6 -5.61 28.90 5.26
N LEU A 7 -6.93 29.08 5.22
CA LEU A 7 -7.69 29.31 3.99
C LEU A 7 -8.16 30.76 3.94
N GLU A 8 -8.26 31.32 2.73
CA GLU A 8 -8.74 32.69 2.51
C GLU A 8 -10.27 32.77 2.48
N ASP A 9 -10.93 31.76 1.90
CA ASP A 9 -12.39 31.71 1.74
C ASP A 9 -13.12 31.51 3.07
N GLU A 10 -14.11 32.37 3.36
CA GLU A 10 -14.83 32.35 4.65
C GLU A 10 -15.72 31.12 4.84
N ASP A 11 -16.35 30.63 3.77
CA ASP A 11 -17.22 29.45 3.82
C ASP A 11 -16.38 28.19 4.03
N GLU A 12 -15.26 28.05 3.33
CA GLU A 12 -14.31 26.96 3.56
C GLU A 12 -13.78 27.00 5.00
N ARG A 13 -13.39 28.18 5.51
CA ARG A 13 -12.93 28.33 6.91
C ARG A 13 -13.98 27.89 7.91
N PHE A 14 -15.25 28.20 7.69
CA PHE A 14 -16.35 27.75 8.53
C PHE A 14 -16.47 26.21 8.49
N TRP A 15 -16.57 25.62 7.30
CA TRP A 15 -16.74 24.17 7.14
C TRP A 15 -15.55 23.37 7.67
N PHE A 16 -14.32 23.83 7.44
CA PHE A 16 -13.13 23.16 7.98
C PHE A 16 -12.97 23.36 9.49
N SER A 17 -13.51 24.45 10.07
CA SER A 17 -13.60 24.63 11.51
C SER A 17 -14.57 23.62 12.12
N TYR A 18 -15.71 23.39 11.49
CA TYR A 18 -16.63 22.33 11.87
C TYR A 18 -15.99 20.93 11.71
N ALA A 19 -15.25 20.70 10.63
CA ALA A 19 -14.50 19.46 10.44
C ALA A 19 -13.43 19.23 11.52
N ARG A 20 -12.79 20.28 12.08
CA ARG A 20 -11.88 20.12 13.24
C ARG A 20 -12.61 19.57 14.46
N LEU A 21 -13.85 20.01 14.72
CA LEU A 21 -14.63 19.48 15.83
C LEU A 21 -14.91 17.98 15.64
N ARG A 22 -15.35 17.59 14.43
CA ARG A 22 -15.52 16.17 14.07
C ARG A 22 -14.23 15.39 14.30
N ASP A 23 -13.11 15.90 13.80
CA ASP A 23 -11.82 15.24 13.90
C ASP A 23 -11.38 15.04 15.36
N ALA A 24 -11.60 16.02 16.24
CA ALA A 24 -11.35 15.88 17.67
C ALA A 24 -12.25 14.83 18.34
N VAL A 25 -13.54 14.82 18.02
CA VAL A 25 -14.50 13.82 18.53
C VAL A 25 -14.13 12.41 18.09
N VAL A 26 -13.73 12.23 16.83
CA VAL A 26 -13.30 10.94 16.29
C VAL A 26 -12.03 10.46 17.01
N LEU A 27 -11.02 11.33 17.19
CA LEU A 27 -9.80 10.96 17.90
C LEU A 27 -10.08 10.55 19.36
N LEU A 28 -10.95 11.28 20.07
CA LEU A 28 -11.39 10.92 21.41
C LEU A 28 -12.10 9.56 21.46
N HIS A 29 -12.99 9.31 20.50
CA HIS A 29 -13.69 8.02 20.39
C HIS A 29 -12.73 6.85 20.20
N GLU A 30 -11.65 7.07 19.44
CA GLU A 30 -10.57 6.09 19.20
C GLU A 30 -9.57 5.97 20.36
N GLY A 31 -9.78 6.70 21.46
CA GLY A 31 -8.97 6.64 22.67
C GLY A 31 -7.73 7.54 22.68
N TYR A 32 -7.63 8.50 21.76
CA TYR A 32 -6.56 9.51 21.80
C TYR A 32 -6.90 10.63 22.80
N PRO A 33 -5.91 11.15 23.55
CA PRO A 33 -6.14 12.27 24.45
C PRO A 33 -6.39 13.58 23.68
N LEU A 34 -6.92 14.59 24.36
CA LEU A 34 -6.90 15.95 23.84
C LEU A 34 -5.44 16.42 23.68
N PRO A 35 -5.10 17.10 22.57
CA PRO A 35 -3.75 17.62 22.39
C PRO A 35 -3.47 18.82 23.30
N GLU A 36 -2.23 18.95 23.74
CA GLU A 36 -1.69 20.22 24.24
C GLU A 36 -1.61 21.24 23.11
N ILE A 37 -2.01 22.48 23.37
CA ILE A 37 -2.12 23.52 22.34
C ILE A 37 -1.05 24.59 22.54
N PHE A 38 -0.25 24.83 21.49
CA PHE A 38 0.71 25.93 21.47
C PHE A 38 0.43 26.89 20.32
N ILE A 39 0.36 28.18 20.63
CA ILE A 39 0.17 29.24 19.62
C ILE A 39 1.46 30.03 19.52
N ASN A 40 1.88 30.33 18.28
CA ASN A 40 3.10 31.09 18.00
C ASN A 40 4.38 30.41 18.51
N LEU A 41 4.45 29.09 18.38
CA LEU A 41 5.60 28.30 18.82
C LEU A 41 6.81 28.56 17.90
N ASP A 42 7.95 28.95 18.45
CA ASP A 42 9.19 29.06 17.66
C ASP A 42 9.62 27.67 17.17
N PRO A 43 9.80 27.46 15.84
CA PRO A 43 10.29 26.20 15.31
C PRO A 43 11.59 25.67 15.94
N LYS A 44 12.43 26.56 16.50
CA LYS A 44 13.65 26.16 17.23
C LYS A 44 13.36 25.33 18.48
N ALA A 45 12.20 25.53 19.11
CA ALA A 45 11.80 24.73 20.27
C ALA A 45 11.68 23.24 19.94
N LEU A 46 11.37 22.91 18.68
CA LEU A 46 11.29 21.54 18.16
C LEU A 46 12.49 21.19 17.26
N LYS A 47 13.52 22.02 17.27
CA LYS A 47 14.73 21.89 16.44
C LYS A 47 14.44 21.73 14.94
N CYS A 48 13.39 22.39 14.43
CA CYS A 48 12.97 22.25 13.04
C CYS A 48 14.00 22.77 12.01
N ASP A 49 14.91 23.65 12.41
CA ASP A 49 16.00 24.12 11.55
C ASP A 49 17.17 23.10 11.52
N GLU A 50 17.34 22.31 12.58
CA GLU A 50 18.44 21.34 12.71
C GLU A 50 18.03 19.96 12.16
N ARG A 51 16.83 19.49 12.53
CA ARG A 51 16.29 18.18 12.19
C ARG A 51 15.64 18.16 10.81
N THR A 52 15.49 16.97 10.25
CA THR A 52 14.75 16.75 9.01
C THR A 52 13.26 16.72 9.28
N ASN A 53 12.54 17.75 8.83
CA ASN A 53 11.07 17.77 8.87
C ASN A 53 10.44 16.89 7.77
N VAL A 54 9.78 15.80 8.17
CA VAL A 54 8.94 14.94 7.32
C VAL A 54 7.47 15.22 7.64
N VAL A 55 6.67 15.44 6.61
CA VAL A 55 5.33 15.99 6.77
C VAL A 55 4.28 15.08 6.15
N ILE A 56 3.25 14.75 6.92
CA ILE A 56 2.05 14.05 6.47
C ILE A 56 0.99 15.11 6.14
N VAL A 57 0.63 15.23 4.87
CA VAL A 57 -0.36 16.20 4.38
C VAL A 57 -1.73 15.53 4.32
N TYR A 58 -2.38 15.45 5.48
CA TYR A 58 -3.63 14.72 5.72
C TYR A 58 -4.55 15.51 6.66
N PRO A 59 -5.88 15.28 6.63
CA PRO A 59 -6.77 15.77 7.67
C PRO A 59 -6.42 15.18 9.05
N HIS A 60 -6.46 15.98 10.11
CA HIS A 60 -6.07 15.54 11.46
C HIS A 60 -6.92 14.39 12.03
N GLY A 61 -8.18 14.26 11.63
CA GLY A 61 -9.09 13.21 12.11
C GLY A 61 -8.94 11.87 11.42
N ASN A 62 -7.95 11.69 10.54
CA ASN A 62 -7.68 10.38 9.97
C ASN A 62 -7.11 9.47 11.07
N THR A 63 -7.87 8.47 11.50
CA THR A 63 -7.56 7.60 12.65
C THR A 63 -6.35 6.67 12.44
N THR A 64 -5.88 6.52 11.20
CA THR A 64 -4.72 5.69 10.89
C THR A 64 -3.39 6.44 11.04
N VAL A 65 -3.40 7.76 10.86
CA VAL A 65 -2.19 8.60 10.92
C VAL A 65 -1.61 8.75 12.34
N PRO A 66 -2.40 8.87 13.42
CA PRO A 66 -1.88 8.94 14.78
C PRO A 66 -0.89 7.82 15.14
N VAL A 67 -1.05 6.62 14.60
CA VAL A 67 -0.10 5.50 14.80
C VAL A 67 1.30 5.85 14.29
N ALA A 68 1.39 6.57 13.17
CA ALA A 68 2.65 7.10 12.67
C ALA A 68 3.18 8.22 13.56
N LEU A 69 2.31 9.15 13.98
CA LEU A 69 2.70 10.28 14.83
C LEU A 69 3.20 9.84 16.21
N GLU A 70 2.68 8.75 16.77
CA GLU A 70 3.18 8.11 18.00
C GLU A 70 4.66 7.70 17.88
N GLN A 71 5.19 7.53 16.66
CA GLN A 71 6.60 7.22 16.42
C GLN A 71 7.50 8.44 16.41
N ASN A 72 6.95 9.66 16.42
CA ASN A 72 7.74 10.89 16.35
C ASN A 72 8.81 10.99 17.47
N PRO A 73 8.52 10.71 18.76
CA PRO A 73 9.55 10.73 19.80
C PRO A 73 10.73 9.77 19.55
N LYS A 74 10.46 8.63 18.91
CA LYS A 74 11.50 7.66 18.52
C LYS A 74 12.29 8.17 17.31
N LEU A 75 11.61 8.70 16.29
CA LEU A 75 12.22 9.27 15.08
C LEU A 75 13.11 10.48 15.38
N THR A 76 12.69 11.38 16.28
CA THR A 76 13.49 12.56 16.66
C THR A 76 14.77 12.13 17.37
N LYS A 77 14.69 11.11 18.23
CA LYS A 77 15.82 10.58 19.01
C LYS A 77 16.80 9.77 18.17
N GLU A 78 16.30 8.84 17.34
CA GLU A 78 17.13 7.85 16.65
C GLU A 78 17.56 8.29 15.24
N ARG A 79 16.82 9.20 14.62
CA ARG A 79 17.01 9.60 13.21
C ARG A 79 17.10 11.10 12.99
N SER A 80 16.94 11.92 14.04
CA SER A 80 16.87 13.38 13.91
C SER A 80 15.80 13.84 12.91
N ILE A 81 14.65 13.15 12.91
CA ILE A 81 13.49 13.46 12.07
C ILE A 81 12.37 14.02 12.93
N ASN A 82 11.78 15.14 12.50
CA ASN A 82 10.49 15.61 13.00
C ASN A 82 9.40 15.07 12.07
N LEU A 83 8.47 14.26 12.58
CA LEU A 83 7.29 13.80 11.86
C LEU A 83 6.08 14.64 12.28
N ILE A 84 5.51 15.38 11.35
CA ILE A 84 4.44 16.36 11.61
C ILE A 84 3.27 16.11 10.66
N LEU A 85 2.05 16.09 11.18
CA LEU A 85 0.85 16.18 10.34
C LEU A 85 0.42 17.65 10.19
N THR A 86 0.04 18.04 8.98
CA THR A 86 -0.66 19.29 8.68
C THR A 86 -1.71 19.05 7.60
N ALA A 87 -2.78 19.85 7.61
CA ALA A 87 -3.85 19.74 6.62
C ALA A 87 -3.77 20.80 5.51
N PHE A 88 -3.13 21.95 5.76
CA PHE A 88 -3.14 23.10 4.85
C PHE A 88 -1.73 23.71 4.70
N PRO A 89 -0.78 22.98 4.09
CA PRO A 89 0.50 23.55 3.72
C PRO A 89 0.37 24.44 2.48
N GLU A 90 1.39 25.25 2.20
CA GLU A 90 1.42 26.15 1.05
C GLU A 90 2.67 25.92 0.21
N ILE A 91 2.51 25.89 -1.12
CA ILE A 91 3.65 25.89 -2.04
C ILE A 91 4.06 27.33 -2.27
N VAL A 92 5.27 27.69 -1.87
CA VAL A 92 5.83 29.03 -2.08
C VAL A 92 7.11 28.96 -2.90
N GLU A 93 7.44 30.03 -3.60
CA GLU A 93 8.75 30.18 -4.23
C GLU A 93 9.73 30.77 -3.21
N ASP A 94 10.75 29.99 -2.86
CA ASP A 94 11.82 30.44 -1.99
C ASP A 94 12.67 31.49 -2.71
N ARG A 95 12.65 32.73 -2.21
CA ARG A 95 13.31 33.87 -2.87
C ARG A 95 14.83 33.69 -2.99
N GLU A 96 15.43 32.97 -2.06
CA GLU A 96 16.88 32.78 -2.00
C GLU A 96 17.36 31.70 -2.98
N THR A 97 16.57 30.66 -3.26
CA THR A 97 16.94 29.56 -4.18
C THR A 97 16.21 29.62 -5.52
N GLY A 98 15.09 30.33 -5.61
CA GLY A 98 14.15 30.29 -6.74
C GLY A 98 13.40 28.96 -6.87
N LEU A 99 13.51 28.07 -5.88
CA LEU A 99 12.82 26.78 -5.89
C LEU A 99 11.44 26.90 -5.24
N LYS A 100 10.49 26.11 -5.74
CA LYS A 100 9.25 25.89 -5.01
C LYS A 100 9.52 25.00 -3.81
N VAL A 101 9.12 25.45 -2.63
CA VAL A 101 9.20 24.69 -1.38
C VAL A 101 7.79 24.55 -0.78
N LEU A 102 7.59 23.55 0.09
CA LEU A 102 6.34 23.39 0.82
C LEU A 102 6.49 23.96 2.23
N HIS A 103 5.83 25.09 2.47
CA HIS A 103 5.73 25.72 3.78
C HIS A 103 4.66 25.07 4.64
N VAL A 104 5.01 24.89 5.91
CA VAL A 104 4.14 24.31 6.94
C VAL A 104 4.03 25.29 8.10
N TYR A 105 2.80 25.73 8.39
CA TYR A 105 2.51 26.77 9.36
C TYR A 105 2.02 26.23 10.71
N ASP A 106 1.56 24.99 10.73
CA ASP A 106 1.03 24.30 11.89
C ASP A 106 1.47 22.85 11.90
N GLY A 107 1.31 22.20 13.04
CA GLY A 107 1.64 20.80 13.18
C GLY A 107 0.85 20.10 14.26
N PHE A 108 0.62 18.82 14.01
CA PHE A 108 0.01 17.88 14.94
C PHE A 108 0.88 16.63 15.03
N THR A 109 1.34 16.32 16.23
CA THR A 109 2.26 15.19 16.46
C THR A 109 2.37 14.82 17.94
N PHE A 110 3.08 13.73 18.25
CA PHE A 110 3.50 13.43 19.62
C PHE A 110 4.87 14.05 19.89
N LEU A 111 4.98 14.89 20.92
CA LEU A 111 6.25 15.46 21.36
C LEU A 111 6.93 14.53 22.35
N SER A 112 8.23 14.34 22.20
CA SER A 112 9.06 13.70 23.23
C SER A 112 9.06 14.53 24.52
N ARG A 113 9.51 13.96 25.64
CA ARG A 113 9.68 14.71 26.89
C ARG A 113 10.51 15.98 26.70
N ASP A 114 11.62 15.87 25.98
CA ASP A 114 12.57 16.98 25.78
C ASP A 114 11.98 18.06 24.85
N ASP A 115 11.31 17.65 23.78
CA ASP A 115 10.67 18.59 22.84
C ASP A 115 9.47 19.28 23.51
N TYR A 116 8.68 18.56 24.32
CA TYR A 116 7.57 19.12 25.08
C TYR A 116 8.06 20.14 26.11
N LYS A 117 9.10 19.82 26.88
CA LYS A 117 9.74 20.77 27.80
C LYS A 117 10.22 22.02 27.08
N SER A 118 10.87 21.85 25.92
CA SER A 118 11.37 22.94 25.10
C SER A 118 10.23 23.83 24.59
N ALA A 119 9.11 23.23 24.17
CA ALA A 119 7.92 23.95 23.75
C ALA A 119 7.25 24.73 24.91
N LEU A 120 7.16 24.14 26.11
CA LEU A 120 6.65 24.83 27.31
C LEU A 120 7.50 26.06 27.66
N MET A 121 8.83 25.91 27.68
CA MET A 121 9.74 27.04 27.95
C MET A 121 9.64 28.13 26.87
N ALA A 122 9.55 27.73 25.60
CA ALA A 122 9.36 28.67 24.48
C ALA A 122 8.01 29.41 24.56
N SER A 123 7.04 28.86 25.28
CA SER A 123 5.73 29.47 25.54
C SER A 123 5.69 30.31 26.83
N GLY A 124 6.84 30.53 27.48
CA GLY A 124 6.99 31.43 28.62
C GLY A 124 6.93 30.77 30.00
N LEU A 125 6.84 29.43 30.10
CA LEU A 125 6.91 28.76 31.40
C LEU A 125 8.34 28.76 31.96
N SER A 126 8.46 28.83 33.28
CA SER A 126 9.76 28.69 33.93
C SER A 126 10.33 27.28 33.70
N ARG A 127 11.66 27.16 33.84
CA ARG A 127 12.36 25.88 33.69
C ARG A 127 11.85 24.81 34.66
N GLU A 128 11.50 25.22 35.88
CA GLU A 128 11.01 24.35 36.95
C GLU A 128 9.61 23.82 36.64
N GLU A 129 8.68 24.69 36.27
CA GLU A 129 7.32 24.29 35.88
C GLU A 129 7.32 23.42 34.62
N ALA A 130 8.15 23.77 33.63
CA ALA A 130 8.29 22.99 32.40
C ALA A 130 8.86 21.59 32.68
N GLU A 131 9.85 21.47 33.57
CA GLU A 131 10.39 20.18 33.99
C GLU A 131 9.35 19.35 34.75
N GLU A 132 8.62 19.97 35.68
CA GLU A 132 7.59 19.28 36.46
C GLU A 132 6.51 18.68 35.54
N LYS A 133 6.02 19.45 34.55
CA LYS A 133 5.06 18.96 33.56
C LYS A 133 5.67 17.88 32.67
N ALA A 134 6.87 18.09 32.15
CA ALA A 134 7.52 17.15 31.24
C ALA A 134 7.92 15.83 31.92
N SER A 135 8.20 15.84 33.22
CA SER A 135 8.55 14.65 34.01
C SER A 135 7.43 13.58 34.04
N LYS A 136 6.18 14.00 33.81
CA LYS A 136 4.99 13.14 33.78
C LYS A 136 4.82 12.40 32.45
N ILE A 137 5.63 12.73 31.44
CA ILE A 137 5.51 12.22 30.07
C ILE A 137 6.34 10.94 29.90
N GLY A 138 5.68 9.87 29.49
CA GLY A 138 6.33 8.58 29.18
C GLY A 138 7.00 8.54 27.81
N SER A 139 7.50 7.37 27.42
CA SER A 139 8.21 7.17 26.15
C SER A 139 7.38 7.41 24.89
N LYS A 140 6.05 7.28 24.97
CA LYS A 140 5.13 7.58 23.87
C LYS A 140 5.00 9.08 23.56
N GLY A 141 5.50 9.94 24.44
CA GLY A 141 5.34 11.38 24.31
C GLY A 141 3.94 11.87 24.66
N ILE A 142 3.68 13.14 24.34
CA ILE A 142 2.40 13.82 24.53
C ILE A 142 1.88 14.34 23.20
N LEU A 143 0.60 14.13 22.94
CA LEU A 143 -0.04 14.65 21.73
C LEU A 143 -0.12 16.18 21.82
N ALA A 144 0.30 16.86 20.75
CA ALA A 144 0.31 18.31 20.67
C ALA A 144 -0.20 18.81 19.32
N LEU A 145 -0.85 19.97 19.36
CA LEU A 145 -1.26 20.76 18.21
C LEU A 145 -0.64 22.15 18.35
N PHE A 146 0.03 22.63 17.31
CA PHE A 146 0.70 23.92 17.39
C PHE A 146 0.64 24.72 16.10
N LYS A 147 0.64 26.05 16.25
CA LYS A 147 0.89 27.01 15.16
C LYS A 147 2.28 27.58 15.34
N PHE A 148 3.12 27.51 14.31
CA PHE A 148 4.47 28.06 14.35
C PHE A 148 4.45 29.59 14.25
N SER A 149 5.47 30.23 14.84
CA SER A 149 5.69 31.68 14.71
C SER A 149 6.19 32.10 13.32
N ARG A 150 6.80 31.15 12.60
CA ARG A 150 7.20 31.25 11.19
C ARG A 150 7.06 29.87 10.54
N PRO A 151 6.82 29.78 9.22
CA PRO A 151 6.72 28.49 8.56
C PRO A 151 8.04 27.70 8.66
N ILE A 152 7.91 26.38 8.62
CA ILE A 152 9.02 25.45 8.38
C ILE A 152 8.91 24.89 6.96
N ILE A 153 10.03 24.41 6.42
CA ILE A 153 10.07 23.72 5.13
C ILE A 153 9.87 22.22 5.36
N ALA A 154 8.95 21.62 4.61
CA ALA A 154 8.84 20.17 4.52
C ALA A 154 9.96 19.62 3.64
N HIS A 155 10.77 18.72 4.20
CA HIS A 155 11.87 18.08 3.48
C HIS A 155 11.49 16.74 2.87
N GLY A 156 10.42 16.10 3.36
CA GLY A 156 9.84 14.89 2.78
C GLY A 156 8.34 14.85 3.03
N ILE A 157 7.59 14.27 2.10
CA ILE A 157 6.14 14.46 2.03
C ILE A 157 5.43 13.10 1.89
N PHE A 158 4.53 12.81 2.84
CA PHE A 158 3.50 11.78 2.72
C PHE A 158 2.19 12.47 2.38
N PHE A 159 1.67 12.29 1.16
CA PHE A 159 0.63 13.15 0.60
C PHE A 159 -0.68 12.41 0.36
N HIS A 160 -1.82 13.00 0.73
CA HIS A 160 -3.12 12.42 0.45
C HIS A 160 -3.52 12.64 -1.02
N PHE A 161 -3.85 11.57 -1.74
CA PHE A 161 -4.13 11.62 -3.19
C PHE A 161 -5.26 12.60 -3.59
N THR A 162 -6.27 12.80 -2.74
CA THR A 162 -7.37 13.77 -3.01
C THR A 162 -7.06 15.21 -2.62
N HIS A 163 -5.85 15.53 -2.16
CA HIS A 163 -5.57 16.88 -1.66
C HIS A 163 -5.49 17.89 -2.82
N PRO A 164 -6.01 19.14 -2.69
CA PRO A 164 -6.06 20.11 -3.78
C PRO A 164 -4.72 20.49 -4.42
N LEU A 165 -3.61 20.34 -3.68
CA LEU A 165 -2.25 20.56 -4.19
C LEU A 165 -1.72 19.40 -5.07
N ARG A 166 -2.48 18.32 -5.23
CA ARG A 166 -2.05 17.12 -5.98
C ARG A 166 -1.45 17.42 -7.36
N PRO A 167 -2.02 18.33 -8.18
CA PRO A 167 -1.48 18.63 -9.50
C PRO A 167 -0.11 19.34 -9.48
N GLU A 168 0.32 19.87 -8.34
CA GLU A 168 1.45 20.79 -8.22
C GLU A 168 2.55 20.29 -7.26
N ILE A 169 2.20 19.39 -6.33
CA ILE A 169 3.08 18.98 -5.23
C ILE A 169 4.41 18.38 -5.69
N GLU A 170 4.46 17.72 -6.85
CA GLU A 170 5.70 17.14 -7.37
C GLU A 170 6.75 18.21 -7.73
N PHE A 171 6.30 19.42 -8.08
CA PHE A 171 7.18 20.52 -8.48
C PHE A 171 7.89 21.19 -7.30
N VAL A 172 7.55 20.81 -6.07
CA VAL A 172 8.35 21.13 -4.87
C VAL A 172 9.70 20.39 -4.90
N ARG A 173 9.80 19.29 -5.66
CA ARG A 173 11.04 18.48 -5.79
C ARG A 173 11.59 17.95 -4.46
N ALA A 174 10.75 17.92 -3.42
CA ALA A 174 10.99 17.14 -2.22
C ALA A 174 10.63 15.68 -2.48
N PRO A 175 11.29 14.71 -1.81
CA PRO A 175 10.91 13.31 -1.89
C PRO A 175 9.46 13.13 -1.41
N ILE A 176 8.62 12.66 -2.34
CA ILE A 176 7.22 12.30 -2.09
C ILE A 176 7.10 10.78 -2.06
N ILE A 177 6.26 10.27 -1.15
CA ILE A 177 6.03 8.83 -1.03
C ILE A 177 5.17 8.27 -2.17
N GLN A 178 4.36 9.12 -2.82
CA GLN A 178 3.42 8.70 -3.84
C GLN A 178 3.40 9.69 -5.01
N PRO A 179 4.30 9.51 -6.00
CA PRO A 179 4.24 10.22 -7.27
C PRO A 179 2.96 9.91 -8.05
N ILE A 180 2.50 10.85 -8.87
CA ILE A 180 1.21 10.82 -9.58
C ILE A 180 1.16 9.73 -10.62
N VAL A 181 2.29 9.43 -11.26
CA VAL A 181 2.38 8.32 -12.22
C VAL A 181 2.15 7.00 -11.50
N TRP A 182 2.72 6.83 -10.31
CA TRP A 182 2.53 5.60 -9.54
C TRP A 182 1.13 5.53 -8.91
N GLU A 183 0.63 6.65 -8.39
CA GLU A 183 -0.76 6.76 -7.95
C GLU A 183 -1.73 6.34 -9.05
N ALA A 184 -1.61 6.94 -10.23
CA ALA A 184 -2.40 6.62 -11.41
C ALA A 184 -2.34 5.12 -11.73
N ALA A 185 -1.12 4.55 -11.78
CA ALA A 185 -0.92 3.14 -12.08
C ALA A 185 -1.62 2.20 -11.07
N THR A 186 -1.72 2.57 -9.78
CA THR A 186 -2.40 1.74 -8.77
C THR A 186 -3.90 1.61 -9.01
N TYR A 187 -4.52 2.51 -9.77
CA TYR A 187 -5.94 2.43 -10.16
C TYR A 187 -6.16 1.62 -11.45
N LEU A 188 -5.12 1.28 -12.22
CA LEU A 188 -5.27 0.66 -13.54
C LEU A 188 -5.17 -0.87 -13.48
N LYS A 189 -6.20 -1.52 -12.92
CA LYS A 189 -6.27 -2.98 -12.81
C LYS A 189 -6.22 -3.70 -14.16
N CYS A 190 -6.72 -3.09 -15.24
CA CYS A 190 -6.67 -3.69 -16.57
C CYS A 190 -5.24 -3.83 -17.10
N LYS A 191 -4.34 -2.92 -16.68
CA LYS A 191 -2.95 -2.84 -17.17
C LYS A 191 -1.97 -3.65 -16.33
N LEU A 192 -2.37 -4.13 -15.14
CA LEU A 192 -1.48 -4.85 -14.23
C LEU A 192 -0.78 -6.07 -14.89
N PRO A 193 -1.44 -6.92 -15.71
CA PRO A 193 -0.74 -8.01 -16.39
C PRO A 193 0.41 -7.53 -17.29
N ASP A 194 0.19 -6.46 -18.05
CA ASP A 194 1.21 -5.89 -18.93
C ASP A 194 2.37 -5.29 -18.13
N MET A 195 2.09 -4.68 -16.97
CA MET A 195 3.12 -4.14 -16.08
C MET A 195 4.05 -5.22 -15.50
N LEU A 196 3.58 -6.46 -15.39
CA LEU A 196 4.33 -7.56 -14.79
C LEU A 196 5.02 -8.47 -15.81
N LYS A 197 4.77 -8.25 -17.11
CA LYS A 197 5.28 -9.13 -18.17
C LYS A 197 6.80 -9.24 -18.14
N GLY A 198 7.31 -10.48 -18.15
CA GLY A 198 8.74 -10.78 -18.11
C GLY A 198 9.38 -10.56 -16.74
N SER A 199 8.57 -10.52 -15.68
CA SER A 199 9.05 -10.46 -14.29
C SER A 199 9.20 -11.84 -13.66
N GLY A 200 8.65 -12.89 -14.28
CA GLY A 200 8.49 -14.20 -13.65
C GLY A 200 7.46 -14.18 -12.53
N ILE A 201 6.68 -13.11 -12.39
CA ILE A 201 5.53 -12.95 -11.50
C ILE A 201 4.34 -12.60 -12.37
N ARG A 202 3.21 -13.26 -12.14
CA ARG A 202 2.00 -13.03 -12.94
C ARG A 202 0.81 -12.65 -12.07
N THR A 203 -0.24 -12.20 -12.75
CA THR A 203 -1.59 -12.11 -12.20
C THR A 203 -2.37 -13.39 -12.49
N ALA A 204 -3.57 -13.49 -11.91
CA ALA A 204 -4.59 -14.37 -12.43
C ALA A 204 -4.89 -14.03 -13.90
N ASP A 205 -5.26 -15.05 -14.69
CA ASP A 205 -5.64 -14.82 -16.09
C ASP A 205 -6.85 -13.89 -16.13
N GLN A 206 -6.85 -12.94 -17.07
CA GLN A 206 -7.94 -11.98 -17.20
C GLN A 206 -8.15 -11.59 -18.65
N PHE A 207 -9.36 -11.13 -18.93
CA PHE A 207 -9.61 -10.26 -20.07
C PHE A 207 -10.28 -8.97 -19.59
N ASN A 208 -10.05 -7.91 -20.35
CA ASN A 208 -10.58 -6.59 -20.04
C ASN A 208 -11.72 -6.23 -21.01
N TRP A 209 -12.70 -5.50 -20.49
CA TRP A 209 -13.76 -4.87 -21.26
C TRP A 209 -13.73 -3.36 -20.99
N TYR A 210 -13.32 -2.58 -21.99
CA TYR A 210 -13.11 -1.14 -21.85
C TYR A 210 -14.39 -0.34 -22.11
N MET A 211 -14.51 0.82 -21.45
CA MET A 211 -15.66 1.74 -21.63
C MET A 211 -15.90 2.09 -23.09
N ASP A 212 -14.84 2.36 -23.85
CA ASP A 212 -14.93 2.75 -25.27
C ASP A 212 -15.55 1.65 -26.13
N GLN A 213 -15.39 0.37 -25.74
CA GLN A 213 -16.05 -0.74 -26.44
C GLN A 213 -17.57 -0.64 -26.29
N THR A 214 -18.05 -0.39 -25.07
CA THR A 214 -19.48 -0.17 -24.80
C THR A 214 -20.01 1.07 -25.50
N ALA A 215 -19.25 2.17 -25.49
CA ALA A 215 -19.66 3.41 -26.15
C ALA A 215 -19.77 3.28 -27.69
N SER A 216 -19.04 2.34 -28.29
CA SER A 216 -19.00 2.12 -29.74
C SER A 216 -20.05 1.16 -30.30
N MET A 217 -20.84 0.50 -29.43
CA MET A 217 -21.76 -0.58 -29.81
C MET A 217 -23.17 -0.30 -29.29
N SER A 218 -24.20 -0.88 -29.93
CA SER A 218 -25.52 -0.96 -29.31
C SER A 218 -25.50 -1.91 -28.10
N GLU A 219 -26.46 -1.77 -27.19
CA GLU A 219 -26.57 -2.66 -26.02
C GLU A 219 -26.60 -4.14 -26.40
N SER A 220 -27.36 -4.49 -27.43
CA SER A 220 -27.51 -5.87 -27.91
C SER A 220 -26.18 -6.43 -28.45
N GLU A 221 -25.45 -5.64 -29.23
CA GLU A 221 -24.14 -6.00 -29.78
C GLU A 221 -23.11 -6.17 -28.67
N ALA A 222 -23.02 -5.20 -27.76
CA ALA A 222 -22.11 -5.26 -26.62
C ALA A 222 -22.37 -6.50 -25.75
N LYS A 223 -23.62 -6.75 -25.35
CA LYS A 223 -23.98 -7.93 -24.54
C LYS A 223 -23.71 -9.24 -25.25
N THR A 224 -23.92 -9.30 -26.57
CA THR A 224 -23.60 -10.49 -27.38
C THR A 224 -22.11 -10.77 -27.40
N GLU A 225 -21.28 -9.74 -27.59
CA GLU A 225 -19.83 -9.89 -27.61
C GLU A 225 -19.25 -10.20 -26.22
N ILE A 226 -19.74 -9.55 -25.17
CA ILE A 226 -19.38 -9.87 -23.78
C ILE A 226 -19.68 -11.35 -23.50
N ARG A 227 -20.88 -11.83 -23.87
CA ARG A 227 -21.27 -13.23 -23.70
C ARG A 227 -20.30 -14.17 -24.42
N ARG A 228 -19.96 -13.87 -25.68
CA ARG A 228 -19.01 -14.68 -26.46
C ARG A 228 -17.65 -14.79 -25.78
N ARG A 229 -17.10 -13.67 -25.30
CA ARG A 229 -15.80 -13.64 -24.61
C ARG A 229 -15.84 -14.37 -23.27
N LEU A 230 -16.92 -14.24 -22.50
CA LEU A 230 -17.13 -14.98 -21.26
C LEU A 230 -17.18 -16.49 -21.50
N ILE A 231 -17.93 -16.95 -22.49
CA ILE A 231 -18.05 -18.37 -22.83
C ILE A 231 -16.67 -18.95 -23.19
N GLU A 232 -15.87 -18.21 -23.96
CA GLU A 232 -14.53 -18.62 -24.35
C GLU A 232 -13.57 -18.67 -23.15
N PHE A 233 -13.52 -17.58 -22.38
CA PHE A 233 -12.65 -17.47 -21.21
C PHE A 233 -12.95 -18.54 -20.16
N THR A 234 -14.23 -18.85 -19.95
CA THR A 234 -14.67 -19.82 -18.95
C THR A 234 -14.49 -21.28 -19.37
N LYS A 235 -13.96 -21.57 -20.57
CA LYS A 235 -13.50 -22.93 -20.90
C LYS A 235 -12.34 -23.38 -20.01
N ALA A 236 -11.50 -22.43 -19.59
CA ALA A 236 -10.37 -22.69 -18.71
C ALA A 236 -10.70 -22.47 -17.22
N TYR A 237 -11.67 -21.60 -16.91
CA TYR A 237 -12.00 -21.20 -15.53
C TYR A 237 -13.51 -21.23 -15.30
N ASP A 238 -13.97 -22.18 -14.48
CA ASP A 238 -15.40 -22.34 -14.16
C ASP A 238 -15.96 -21.18 -13.33
N THR A 239 -15.13 -20.53 -12.52
CA THR A 239 -15.48 -19.41 -11.64
C THR A 239 -14.60 -18.20 -11.94
N ILE A 240 -15.23 -17.04 -12.04
CA ILE A 240 -14.58 -15.76 -12.34
C ILE A 240 -14.88 -14.73 -11.26
N ILE A 241 -14.08 -13.67 -11.24
CA ILE A 241 -14.37 -12.44 -10.52
C ILE A 241 -14.45 -11.27 -11.50
N ILE A 242 -15.52 -10.50 -11.38
CA ILE A 242 -15.78 -9.29 -12.17
C ILE A 242 -15.52 -8.11 -11.25
N LYS A 243 -14.70 -7.15 -11.69
CA LYS A 243 -14.30 -5.98 -10.88
C LYS A 243 -14.29 -4.71 -11.74
N PRO A 244 -14.73 -3.56 -11.20
CA PRO A 244 -14.42 -2.26 -11.78
C PRO A 244 -12.91 -1.96 -11.71
N GLU A 245 -12.39 -1.25 -12.71
CA GLU A 245 -10.99 -0.81 -12.75
C GLU A 245 -10.69 0.19 -11.62
N LYS A 246 -11.55 1.17 -11.39
CA LYS A 246 -11.30 2.27 -10.44
C LYS A 246 -11.67 1.95 -9.01
N GLU A 247 -12.83 1.31 -8.79
CA GLU A 247 -13.31 1.17 -7.42
C GLU A 247 -12.41 0.23 -6.62
N SER A 248 -12.02 0.69 -5.43
CA SER A 248 -11.33 -0.10 -4.43
C SER A 248 -12.31 -0.55 -3.34
N GLY A 249 -11.90 -1.56 -2.58
CA GLY A 249 -12.68 -2.06 -1.45
C GLY A 249 -13.79 -3.03 -1.83
N GLY A 250 -13.81 -3.59 -3.04
CA GLY A 250 -14.76 -4.64 -3.41
C GLY A 250 -16.18 -4.17 -3.78
N ARG A 251 -16.39 -2.85 -3.83
CA ARG A 251 -17.63 -2.26 -4.34
C ARG A 251 -17.81 -2.66 -5.80
N ASN A 252 -19.05 -3.06 -6.14
CA ASN A 252 -19.44 -3.59 -7.45
C ASN A 252 -18.62 -4.79 -7.98
N ALA A 253 -17.80 -5.42 -7.12
CA ALA A 253 -17.10 -6.64 -7.48
C ALA A 253 -17.94 -7.88 -7.16
N LYS A 254 -17.92 -8.88 -8.04
CA LYS A 254 -18.71 -10.11 -7.85
C LYS A 254 -17.95 -11.34 -8.29
N VAL A 255 -18.00 -12.39 -7.47
CA VAL A 255 -17.53 -13.73 -7.81
C VAL A 255 -18.71 -14.53 -8.34
N ILE A 256 -18.58 -15.11 -9.55
CA ILE A 256 -19.66 -15.81 -10.23
C ILE A 256 -19.13 -17.13 -10.81
N GLN A 257 -19.81 -18.24 -10.52
CA GLN A 257 -19.56 -19.52 -11.17
C GLN A 257 -20.32 -19.58 -12.51
N ILE A 258 -19.61 -19.58 -13.63
CA ILE A 258 -20.23 -19.61 -14.97
C ILE A 258 -20.44 -21.04 -15.44
N ARG A 259 -19.57 -21.98 -15.02
CA ARG A 259 -19.70 -23.40 -15.38
C ARG A 259 -19.74 -24.31 -14.17
N ARG A 260 -20.43 -25.44 -14.32
CA ARG A 260 -20.43 -26.55 -13.37
C ARG A 260 -20.36 -27.85 -14.15
N ASN A 261 -19.34 -28.66 -13.87
CA ASN A 261 -19.07 -29.92 -14.56
C ASN A 261 -19.00 -29.73 -16.09
N GLY A 262 -18.29 -28.67 -16.54
CA GLY A 262 -18.13 -28.30 -17.95
C GLY A 262 -19.34 -27.62 -18.62
N LYS A 263 -20.53 -27.65 -18.01
CA LYS A 263 -21.75 -27.04 -18.55
C LYS A 263 -21.94 -25.60 -18.07
N ILE A 264 -22.42 -24.74 -18.96
CA ILE A 264 -22.75 -23.34 -18.66
C ILE A 264 -24.00 -23.29 -17.75
N ILE A 265 -23.98 -22.35 -16.80
CA ILE A 265 -25.15 -21.97 -16.00
C ILE A 265 -25.71 -20.69 -16.60
N ASP A 266 -26.79 -20.80 -17.39
CA ASP A 266 -27.30 -19.69 -18.21
C ASP A 266 -27.69 -18.45 -17.39
N GLU A 267 -28.31 -18.65 -16.21
CA GLU A 267 -28.66 -17.55 -15.29
C GLU A 267 -27.44 -16.75 -14.83
N ASN A 268 -26.36 -17.45 -14.48
CA ASN A 268 -25.12 -16.83 -14.01
C ASN A 268 -24.37 -16.16 -15.16
N LEU A 269 -24.42 -16.73 -16.36
CA LEU A 269 -23.85 -16.11 -17.56
C LEU A 269 -24.58 -14.82 -17.89
N GLU A 270 -25.92 -14.82 -17.85
CA GLU A 270 -26.73 -13.64 -18.10
C GLU A 270 -26.47 -12.54 -17.06
N GLU A 271 -26.39 -12.92 -15.78
CA GLU A 271 -26.02 -12.01 -14.71
C GLU A 271 -24.64 -11.38 -14.94
N ALA A 272 -23.64 -12.19 -15.29
CA ALA A 272 -22.29 -11.72 -15.55
C ALA A 272 -22.24 -10.74 -16.74
N VAL A 273 -22.95 -11.05 -17.83
CA VAL A 273 -23.04 -10.19 -19.02
C VAL A 273 -23.65 -8.84 -18.66
N ASN A 274 -24.76 -8.84 -17.92
CA ASN A 274 -25.42 -7.62 -17.49
C ASN A 274 -24.53 -6.80 -16.55
N LEU A 275 -23.89 -7.43 -15.57
CA LEU A 275 -22.99 -6.74 -14.64
C LEU A 275 -21.81 -6.07 -15.37
N ILE A 276 -21.15 -6.77 -16.29
CA ILE A 276 -20.06 -6.20 -17.09
C ILE A 276 -20.56 -5.01 -17.90
N TYR A 277 -21.69 -5.15 -18.58
CA TYR A 277 -22.27 -4.07 -19.36
C TYR A 277 -22.61 -2.85 -18.47
N GLU A 278 -23.25 -3.05 -17.32
CA GLU A 278 -23.62 -1.97 -16.40
C GLU A 278 -22.40 -1.21 -15.87
N ILE A 279 -21.36 -1.91 -15.39
CA ILE A 279 -20.13 -1.26 -14.93
C ILE A 279 -19.48 -0.49 -16.09
N SER A 280 -19.44 -1.10 -17.28
CA SER A 280 -18.78 -0.55 -18.48
C SER A 280 -19.31 0.80 -18.97
N LYS A 281 -20.49 1.22 -18.51
CA LYS A 281 -21.04 2.54 -18.82
C LYS A 281 -20.26 3.69 -18.19
N SER A 282 -19.51 3.42 -17.12
CA SER A 282 -18.82 4.45 -16.32
C SER A 282 -17.39 4.08 -15.91
N ASP A 283 -17.00 2.81 -16.04
CA ASP A 283 -15.67 2.31 -15.70
C ASP A 283 -15.28 1.12 -16.58
N SER A 284 -13.98 0.88 -16.80
CA SER A 284 -13.55 -0.37 -17.44
C SER A 284 -13.76 -1.55 -16.50
N VAL A 285 -13.90 -2.74 -17.06
CA VAL A 285 -14.18 -3.97 -16.31
C VAL A 285 -13.05 -4.97 -16.49
N VAL A 286 -12.55 -5.47 -15.37
CA VAL A 286 -11.65 -6.62 -15.32
C VAL A 286 -12.46 -7.88 -15.06
N VAL A 287 -12.36 -8.86 -15.96
CA VAL A 287 -12.92 -10.20 -15.78
C VAL A 287 -11.76 -11.17 -15.62
N GLN A 288 -11.64 -11.76 -14.44
CA GLN A 288 -10.44 -12.48 -14.02
C GLN A 288 -10.78 -13.88 -13.48
N GLU A 289 -9.86 -14.84 -13.63
CA GLU A 289 -9.91 -16.13 -12.95
C GLU A 289 -10.08 -15.92 -11.44
N PHE A 290 -11.00 -16.66 -10.82
CA PHE A 290 -11.11 -16.67 -9.37
C PHE A 290 -10.08 -17.62 -8.74
N LEU A 291 -9.00 -17.05 -8.20
CA LEU A 291 -7.96 -17.82 -7.52
C LEU A 291 -8.49 -18.45 -6.23
N LYS A 292 -8.49 -19.78 -6.17
CA LYS A 292 -8.92 -20.53 -4.98
C LYS A 292 -7.91 -20.34 -3.84
N SER A 293 -8.40 -19.92 -2.67
CA SER A 293 -7.62 -19.90 -1.43
C SER A 293 -7.68 -21.26 -0.71
N TYR A 294 -6.54 -21.70 -0.20
CA TYR A 294 -6.41 -22.96 0.55
C TYR A 294 -6.09 -22.68 2.03
N VAL A 295 -6.92 -21.85 2.68
CA VAL A 295 -6.69 -21.36 4.06
C VAL A 295 -6.43 -22.51 5.04
N ARG A 296 -7.29 -23.55 5.04
CA ARG A 296 -7.16 -24.70 5.96
C ARG A 296 -5.89 -25.51 5.76
N LYS A 297 -5.31 -25.48 4.56
CA LYS A 297 -4.07 -26.18 4.21
C LYS A 297 -2.85 -25.33 4.55
N LEU A 298 -2.92 -24.03 4.25
CA LEU A 298 -1.82 -23.09 4.34
C LEU A 298 -1.43 -22.75 5.78
N TYR A 299 -2.41 -22.55 6.67
CA TYR A 299 -2.15 -22.11 8.04
C TYR A 299 -2.06 -23.26 9.03
N THR A 300 -1.40 -23.02 10.16
CA THR A 300 -1.35 -23.99 11.27
C THR A 300 -2.71 -24.14 11.92
N LYS A 301 -2.94 -25.30 12.56
CA LYS A 301 -4.17 -25.59 13.31
C LYS A 301 -4.42 -24.55 14.40
N GLU A 302 -3.39 -24.20 15.17
CA GLU A 302 -3.45 -23.22 16.25
C GLU A 302 -3.93 -21.85 15.75
N PHE A 303 -3.37 -21.38 14.63
CA PHE A 303 -3.81 -20.12 14.03
C PHE A 303 -5.26 -20.19 13.54
N LEU A 304 -5.68 -21.29 12.92
CA LEU A 304 -7.07 -21.47 12.46
C LEU A 304 -8.06 -21.45 13.63
N GLU A 305 -7.71 -22.06 14.77
CA GLU A 305 -8.54 -22.03 15.98
C GLU A 305 -8.66 -20.60 16.56
N ASN A 306 -7.55 -19.86 16.63
CA ASN A 306 -7.59 -18.44 17.02
C ASN A 306 -8.41 -17.58 16.04
N LEU A 307 -8.33 -17.89 14.75
CA LEU A 307 -9.11 -17.20 13.72
C LEU A 307 -10.62 -17.34 13.96
N VAL A 308 -11.09 -18.54 14.31
CA VAL A 308 -12.51 -18.77 14.64
C VAL A 308 -12.94 -17.90 15.82
N GLU A 309 -12.12 -17.82 16.86
CA GLU A 309 -12.42 -17.00 18.03
C GLU A 309 -12.54 -15.52 17.65
N ARG A 310 -11.62 -15.00 16.82
CA ARG A 310 -11.67 -13.60 16.38
C ARG A 310 -12.89 -13.30 15.53
N PHE A 311 -13.27 -14.19 14.61
CA PHE A 311 -14.51 -14.01 13.84
C PHE A 311 -15.76 -14.10 14.73
N ALA A 312 -15.76 -14.98 15.74
CA ALA A 312 -16.87 -15.08 16.69
C ALA A 312 -17.06 -13.79 17.50
N ARG A 313 -15.98 -13.08 17.86
CA ARG A 313 -16.05 -11.75 18.51
C ARG A 313 -16.69 -10.68 17.62
N LEU A 314 -16.68 -10.88 16.29
CA LEU A 314 -17.39 -10.04 15.32
C LEU A 314 -18.80 -10.53 15.00
N GLY A 315 -19.29 -11.57 15.70
CA GLY A 315 -20.60 -12.17 15.44
C GLY A 315 -20.65 -13.03 14.17
N VAL A 316 -19.50 -13.39 13.60
CA VAL A 316 -19.43 -14.22 12.38
C VAL A 316 -19.05 -15.66 12.74
N PRO A 317 -19.97 -16.63 12.63
CA PRO A 317 -19.65 -18.02 12.94
C PRO A 317 -18.82 -18.67 11.82
N VAL A 318 -17.66 -19.22 12.19
CA VAL A 318 -16.78 -19.97 11.26
C VAL A 318 -16.79 -21.45 11.61
N ARG A 319 -17.28 -22.29 10.68
CA ARG A 319 -17.26 -23.75 10.77
C ARG A 319 -16.01 -24.29 10.08
N LEU A 320 -14.96 -24.57 10.84
CA LEU A 320 -13.72 -25.11 10.29
C LEU A 320 -13.85 -26.56 9.81
N TYR A 321 -14.38 -27.42 10.68
CA TYR A 321 -14.33 -28.89 10.50
C TYR A 321 -15.72 -29.52 10.32
N ARG A 322 -16.80 -28.74 10.42
CA ARG A 322 -18.18 -29.24 10.34
C ARG A 322 -18.79 -28.87 9.00
N ASP A 323 -19.44 -29.85 8.37
CA ASP A 323 -20.13 -29.63 7.10
C ASP A 323 -21.51 -28.94 7.27
N PRO A 324 -21.88 -28.04 6.34
CA PRO A 324 -21.01 -27.43 5.34
C PRO A 324 -19.98 -26.51 6.00
N GLN A 325 -18.71 -26.64 5.58
CA GLN A 325 -17.63 -25.79 6.05
C GLN A 325 -17.83 -24.35 5.60
N THR A 326 -17.47 -23.39 6.46
CA THR A 326 -17.46 -21.96 6.07
C THR A 326 -16.36 -21.72 5.02
N PRO A 327 -16.68 -21.12 3.86
CA PRO A 327 -15.66 -20.69 2.89
C PRO A 327 -14.70 -19.70 3.54
N LEU A 328 -13.40 -19.85 3.28
CA LEU A 328 -12.36 -18.96 3.78
C LEU A 328 -11.46 -18.54 2.63
N PHE A 329 -11.16 -17.26 2.57
CA PHE A 329 -10.32 -16.65 1.54
C PHE A 329 -9.19 -15.89 2.21
N SER A 330 -7.99 -15.98 1.67
CA SER A 330 -6.85 -15.24 2.22
C SER A 330 -5.92 -14.72 1.15
N TYR A 331 -5.37 -13.53 1.35
CA TYR A 331 -4.26 -12.99 0.57
C TYR A 331 -3.22 -12.35 1.50
N PHE A 332 -2.02 -12.15 0.97
CA PHE A 332 -0.90 -11.54 1.66
C PHE A 332 -0.66 -10.15 1.13
N ARG A 333 -0.21 -9.25 1.99
CA ARG A 333 0.13 -7.89 1.63
C ARG A 333 1.55 -7.56 2.11
N GLN A 334 2.35 -7.02 1.21
CA GLN A 334 3.71 -6.57 1.47
C GLN A 334 3.80 -5.08 1.17
N ILE A 335 4.44 -4.31 2.04
CA ILE A 335 4.64 -2.88 1.84
C ILE A 335 6.11 -2.58 1.69
N LEU A 336 6.54 -2.20 0.48
CA LEU A 336 7.91 -1.78 0.19
C LEU A 336 8.06 -0.27 0.29
N VAL A 337 9.19 0.18 0.83
CA VAL A 337 9.57 1.59 0.87
C VAL A 337 11.03 1.75 0.49
N LEU A 338 11.32 2.75 -0.34
CA LEU A 338 12.68 3.08 -0.79
C LEU A 338 13.37 3.98 0.24
N GLY A 339 14.49 3.50 0.78
CA GLY A 339 15.46 4.30 1.54
C GLY A 339 16.72 4.60 0.76
N GLU A 340 17.78 4.98 1.46
CA GLU A 340 19.09 5.27 0.84
C GLU A 340 19.74 4.02 0.22
N LYS A 341 19.60 2.86 0.88
CA LYS A 341 20.26 1.59 0.49
C LYS A 341 19.43 0.71 -0.45
N GLY A 342 18.24 1.17 -0.85
CA GLY A 342 17.28 0.40 -1.64
C GLY A 342 15.96 0.17 -0.91
N TYR A 343 15.17 -0.77 -1.42
CA TYR A 343 13.85 -1.08 -0.89
C TYR A 343 13.93 -1.98 0.34
N GLU A 344 13.04 -1.73 1.28
CA GLU A 344 12.81 -2.56 2.45
C GLU A 344 11.32 -2.85 2.60
N ILE A 345 10.99 -4.06 3.05
CA ILE A 345 9.62 -4.41 3.40
C ILE A 345 9.34 -3.93 4.83
N SER A 346 8.33 -3.09 4.98
CA SER A 346 7.92 -2.50 6.26
C SER A 346 6.80 -3.26 6.95
N HIS A 347 5.97 -3.99 6.20
CA HIS A 347 4.80 -4.70 6.72
C HIS A 347 4.66 -6.06 6.07
N HIS A 348 4.40 -7.07 6.89
CA HIS A 348 4.03 -8.42 6.49
C HIS A 348 2.62 -8.70 6.99
N ILE A 349 1.66 -8.73 6.08
CA ILE A 349 0.24 -8.82 6.43
C ILE A 349 -0.36 -10.05 5.75
N THR A 350 -1.29 -10.70 6.44
CA THR A 350 -2.28 -11.58 5.81
C THR A 350 -3.69 -11.12 6.16
N VAL A 351 -4.58 -11.14 5.18
CA VAL A 351 -5.99 -10.80 5.34
C VAL A 351 -6.81 -12.04 5.07
N ILE A 352 -7.73 -12.36 5.97
CA ILE A 352 -8.59 -13.54 5.86
C ILE A 352 -10.05 -13.12 5.98
N GLY A 353 -10.90 -13.58 5.07
CA GLY A 353 -12.33 -13.29 5.03
C GLY A 353 -13.17 -14.52 4.76
N THR A 354 -14.47 -14.42 5.02
CA THR A 354 -15.47 -15.46 4.71
C THR A 354 -16.14 -15.27 3.35
N THR A 355 -15.81 -14.18 2.66
CA THR A 355 -16.31 -13.80 1.32
C THR A 355 -15.16 -13.72 0.32
N GLY A 356 -15.43 -14.05 -0.95
CA GLY A 356 -14.41 -14.06 -2.02
C GLY A 356 -13.87 -12.67 -2.39
N VAL A 357 -14.54 -11.61 -1.94
CA VAL A 357 -14.09 -10.23 -2.01
C VAL A 357 -13.83 -9.76 -0.58
N ALA A 358 -12.70 -10.19 -0.01
CA ALA A 358 -12.35 -9.85 1.37
C ALA A 358 -11.57 -8.53 1.41
N ASN A 359 -12.12 -7.52 2.08
CA ASN A 359 -11.40 -6.30 2.44
C ASN A 359 -11.54 -6.03 3.94
N VAL A 360 -10.52 -5.42 4.53
CA VAL A 360 -10.57 -4.95 5.92
C VAL A 360 -11.70 -3.91 6.02
N GLY A 361 -12.69 -4.18 6.87
CA GLY A 361 -13.91 -3.36 6.98
C GLY A 361 -15.14 -3.90 6.23
N GLN A 362 -14.99 -4.92 5.39
CA GLN A 362 -16.10 -5.65 4.74
C GLN A 362 -16.13 -7.14 5.14
N GLY A 363 -15.87 -7.42 6.42
CA GLY A 363 -15.85 -8.78 6.95
C GLY A 363 -14.52 -9.54 6.80
N GLY A 364 -13.48 -8.91 6.26
CA GLY A 364 -12.11 -9.42 6.33
C GLY A 364 -11.41 -9.03 7.64
N LEU A 365 -10.69 -9.97 8.24
CA LEU A 365 -9.82 -9.77 9.39
C LEU A 365 -8.36 -9.67 8.92
N LEU A 366 -7.64 -8.69 9.47
CA LEU A 366 -6.20 -8.52 9.25
C LEU A 366 -5.42 -9.20 10.38
N TYR A 367 -4.35 -9.90 9.99
CA TYR A 367 -3.36 -10.51 10.86
C TYR A 367 -1.95 -10.10 10.41
N GLU A 368 -1.01 -10.10 11.35
CA GLU A 368 0.40 -10.10 10.99
C GLU A 368 0.74 -11.43 10.29
N TYR A 369 1.45 -11.38 9.17
CA TYR A 369 2.05 -12.56 8.60
C TYR A 369 3.40 -12.83 9.28
N THR A 370 3.45 -13.93 10.01
CA THR A 370 4.67 -14.52 10.56
C THR A 370 4.80 -15.96 10.08
N ASP A 371 6.00 -16.52 10.15
CA ASP A 371 6.20 -17.89 9.66
C ASP A 371 5.57 -18.97 10.53
N ASP A 372 5.44 -18.72 11.83
CA ASP A 372 4.84 -19.64 12.79
C ASP A 372 3.35 -19.89 12.53
N ILE A 373 2.62 -18.94 11.95
CA ILE A 373 1.22 -19.15 11.56
C ILE A 373 1.06 -19.99 10.29
N ILE A 374 2.13 -20.23 9.55
CA ILE A 374 2.12 -21.02 8.31
C ILE A 374 2.48 -22.47 8.62
N ASN A 375 1.75 -23.38 7.97
CA ASN A 375 2.01 -24.81 8.01
C ASN A 375 3.50 -25.07 7.64
N PRO A 376 4.27 -25.79 8.49
CA PRO A 376 5.70 -26.02 8.30
C PRO A 376 6.06 -26.52 6.89
N LYS A 377 5.21 -27.32 6.26
CA LYS A 377 5.41 -27.82 4.89
C LYS A 377 5.58 -26.70 3.85
N TYR A 378 4.81 -25.62 3.97
CA TYR A 378 4.77 -24.57 2.94
C TYR A 378 5.47 -23.29 3.36
N ARG A 379 5.93 -23.20 4.61
CA ARG A 379 6.48 -21.99 5.22
C ARG A 379 7.65 -21.39 4.45
N GLU A 380 8.69 -22.18 4.18
CA GLU A 380 9.89 -21.69 3.51
C GLU A 380 9.59 -21.27 2.07
N ASP A 381 8.77 -22.06 1.37
CA ASP A 381 8.32 -21.77 0.02
C ASP A 381 7.49 -20.48 -0.02
N LEU A 382 6.52 -20.31 0.88
CA LEU A 382 5.75 -19.07 0.94
C LEU A 382 6.64 -17.87 1.20
N ARG A 383 7.52 -17.91 2.21
CA ARG A 383 8.42 -16.81 2.56
C ARG A 383 9.29 -16.40 1.38
N ARG A 384 9.88 -17.38 0.68
CA ARG A 384 10.72 -17.14 -0.50
C ARG A 384 9.90 -16.54 -1.64
N GLU A 385 8.76 -17.15 -1.96
CA GLU A 385 7.94 -16.76 -3.12
C GLU A 385 7.24 -15.42 -2.93
N ILE A 386 6.75 -15.10 -1.71
CA ILE A 386 6.14 -13.80 -1.42
C ILE A 386 7.16 -12.66 -1.48
N THR A 387 8.36 -12.89 -0.95
CA THR A 387 9.46 -11.91 -1.00
C THR A 387 9.91 -11.70 -2.45
N LYS A 388 10.09 -12.79 -3.21
CA LYS A 388 10.41 -12.73 -4.64
C LYS A 388 9.34 -11.96 -5.41
N ALA A 389 8.06 -12.25 -5.18
CA ALA A 389 6.94 -11.58 -5.84
C ALA A 389 6.89 -10.09 -5.53
N ALA A 390 7.09 -9.70 -4.27
CA ALA A 390 7.16 -8.31 -3.84
C ALA A 390 8.21 -7.52 -4.63
N TYR A 391 9.48 -7.97 -4.61
CA TYR A 391 10.56 -7.24 -5.29
C TYR A 391 10.50 -7.32 -6.81
N ARG A 392 10.24 -8.49 -7.40
CA ARG A 392 10.22 -8.64 -8.87
C ARG A 392 9.05 -7.92 -9.52
N SER A 393 7.87 -7.92 -8.89
CA SER A 393 6.72 -7.18 -9.39
C SER A 393 6.94 -5.68 -9.34
N MET A 394 7.48 -5.18 -8.23
CA MET A 394 7.85 -3.77 -8.06
C MET A 394 8.85 -3.36 -9.15
N GLU A 395 9.92 -4.13 -9.35
CA GLU A 395 10.94 -3.82 -10.35
C GLU A 395 10.39 -3.83 -11.79
N ALA A 396 9.48 -4.75 -12.11
CA ALA A 396 8.81 -4.78 -13.42
C ALA A 396 7.90 -3.58 -13.64
N GLN A 397 7.11 -3.21 -12.63
CA GLN A 397 6.26 -2.02 -12.67
C GLN A 397 7.11 -0.77 -12.87
N ARG A 398 8.22 -0.59 -12.14
CA ARG A 398 9.16 0.53 -12.33
C ARG A 398 9.64 0.64 -13.77
N ARG A 399 10.03 -0.48 -14.40
CA ARG A 399 10.43 -0.50 -15.82
C ARG A 399 9.29 -0.08 -16.73
N TYR A 400 8.09 -0.60 -16.50
CA TYR A 400 6.90 -0.29 -17.28
C TYR A 400 6.51 1.19 -17.21
N LEU A 401 6.53 1.78 -16.01
CA LEU A 401 6.17 3.20 -15.82
C LEU A 401 7.12 4.13 -16.59
N ARG A 402 8.41 3.81 -16.66
CA ARG A 402 9.40 4.64 -17.36
C ARG A 402 9.05 4.83 -18.83
N THR A 403 8.43 3.83 -19.47
CA THR A 403 8.06 3.86 -20.89
C THR A 403 6.59 4.23 -21.14
N HIS A 404 5.67 3.84 -20.25
CA HIS A 404 4.22 3.97 -20.47
C HIS A 404 3.51 5.01 -19.60
N TRP A 405 4.24 5.87 -18.87
CA TRP A 405 3.65 6.86 -17.97
C TRP A 405 2.59 7.77 -18.62
N LYS A 406 2.74 8.12 -19.91
CA LYS A 406 1.78 8.98 -20.62
C LYS A 406 0.40 8.34 -20.69
N GLU A 407 0.34 7.11 -21.20
CA GLU A 407 -0.90 6.34 -21.31
C GLU A 407 -1.55 6.15 -19.94
N ILE A 408 -0.75 5.81 -18.93
CA ILE A 408 -1.21 5.64 -17.54
C ILE A 408 -1.85 6.92 -17.03
N LEU A 409 -1.20 8.05 -17.23
CA LEU A 409 -1.69 9.33 -16.75
C LEU A 409 -2.93 9.77 -17.53
N ASP A 410 -2.96 9.59 -18.85
CA ASP A 410 -4.12 9.93 -19.68
C ASP A 410 -5.35 9.13 -19.25
N ASP A 411 -5.21 7.82 -19.02
CA ASP A 411 -6.30 6.97 -18.54
C ASP A 411 -6.76 7.39 -17.14
N TYR A 412 -5.83 7.76 -16.24
CA TYR A 412 -6.16 8.29 -14.92
C TYR A 412 -6.85 9.67 -14.97
N LEU A 413 -6.50 10.54 -15.90
CA LEU A 413 -7.10 11.88 -16.01
C LEU A 413 -8.49 11.86 -16.65
N LYS A 414 -8.79 10.89 -17.53
CA LYS A 414 -10.16 10.69 -18.05
C LYS A 414 -11.17 10.47 -16.92
N ILE A 415 -10.69 9.97 -15.79
CA ILE A 415 -11.51 9.46 -14.69
C ILE A 415 -11.44 10.37 -13.45
N HIS A 416 -10.42 11.25 -13.41
CA HIS A 416 -10.25 12.34 -12.44
C HIS A 416 -10.22 13.71 -13.15
N PRO A 417 -11.34 14.14 -13.75
CA PRO A 417 -11.41 15.39 -14.53
C PRO A 417 -11.11 16.65 -13.70
N GLU A 418 -11.26 16.59 -12.37
CA GLU A 418 -10.89 17.64 -11.43
C GLU A 418 -9.40 18.00 -11.49
N PHE A 419 -8.54 17.03 -11.82
CA PHE A 419 -7.10 17.25 -11.96
C PHE A 419 -6.69 17.54 -13.40
N ALA A 420 -7.43 17.02 -14.40
CA ALA A 420 -7.06 17.08 -15.80
C ALA A 420 -6.76 18.50 -16.31
N LYS A 421 -7.50 19.51 -15.85
CA LYS A 421 -7.31 20.92 -16.27
C LYS A 421 -6.10 21.59 -15.60
N ARG A 422 -5.70 21.12 -14.41
CA ARG A 422 -4.67 21.75 -13.59
C ARG A 422 -3.30 21.06 -13.70
N LEU A 423 -3.30 19.77 -14.00
CA LEU A 423 -2.07 18.99 -14.05
C LEU A 423 -1.24 19.35 -15.28
N LYS A 424 -0.04 19.88 -15.05
CA LYS A 424 0.96 20.17 -16.09
C LYS A 424 2.15 19.25 -15.93
N PHE A 425 1.90 17.94 -15.98
CA PHE A 425 2.92 16.94 -15.70
C PHE A 425 4.12 17.09 -16.65
N ARG A 426 5.32 16.98 -16.07
CA ARG A 426 6.58 16.85 -16.79
C ARG A 426 7.47 15.89 -16.02
N VAL A 427 8.29 15.16 -16.76
CA VAL A 427 9.30 14.28 -16.17
C VAL A 427 10.35 15.15 -15.50
N ILE A 428 10.54 14.97 -14.20
CA ILE A 428 11.52 15.68 -13.40
C ILE A 428 12.21 14.71 -12.44
N THR A 429 13.38 15.10 -11.98
CA THR A 429 13.98 14.52 -10.79
C THR A 429 13.74 15.41 -9.59
N ASP A 430 13.38 14.82 -8.47
CA ASP A 430 13.43 15.49 -7.18
C ASP A 430 14.89 15.87 -6.85
N LEU A 431 15.13 16.69 -5.83
CA LEU A 431 16.51 17.07 -5.50
C LEU A 431 17.33 15.88 -5.01
N THR A 432 16.72 14.78 -4.57
CA THR A 432 17.44 13.54 -4.20
C THR A 432 17.95 12.78 -5.43
N GLY A 433 17.50 13.15 -6.63
CA GLY A 433 17.81 12.46 -7.90
C GLY A 433 16.79 11.39 -8.28
N PHE A 434 15.67 11.30 -7.56
CA PHE A 434 14.62 10.33 -7.83
C PHE A 434 13.70 10.81 -8.95
N ASP A 435 13.41 9.93 -9.90
CA ASP A 435 12.53 10.19 -11.05
C ASP A 435 11.05 10.13 -10.64
N ASN A 436 10.26 11.15 -10.98
CA ASN A 436 8.84 11.21 -10.58
C ASN A 436 7.92 10.20 -11.30
N ARG A 437 8.46 9.35 -12.19
CA ARG A 437 7.76 8.19 -12.77
C ARG A 437 8.06 6.89 -12.02
N ASP A 438 8.97 6.91 -11.05
CA ASP A 438 9.44 5.74 -10.34
C ASP A 438 8.61 5.50 -9.04
N ILE A 439 8.79 4.37 -8.36
CA ILE A 439 7.93 3.90 -7.26
C ILE A 439 8.70 3.96 -5.93
N PRO A 440 8.56 4.99 -5.07
CA PRO A 440 9.28 5.02 -3.80
C PRO A 440 8.57 4.26 -2.67
N TYR A 441 7.30 3.91 -2.87
CA TYR A 441 6.48 3.16 -1.92
C TYR A 441 5.46 2.33 -2.68
N GLU A 442 5.30 1.08 -2.27
CA GLU A 442 4.35 0.17 -2.86
C GLU A 442 3.67 -0.68 -1.78
N MET A 443 2.36 -0.86 -1.90
CA MET A 443 1.59 -1.79 -1.09
C MET A 443 0.94 -2.80 -2.03
N GLY A 444 1.54 -3.97 -2.13
CA GLY A 444 1.14 -5.02 -3.05
C GLY A 444 0.35 -6.13 -2.37
N ASP A 445 -0.68 -6.62 -3.07
CA ASP A 445 -1.46 -7.79 -2.67
C ASP A 445 -1.09 -9.01 -3.49
N PHE A 446 -1.04 -10.14 -2.80
CA PHE A 446 -0.43 -11.35 -3.30
C PHE A 446 -1.24 -12.59 -2.90
N MET A 447 -1.46 -13.49 -3.84
CA MET A 447 -2.17 -14.76 -3.63
C MET A 447 -1.20 -15.94 -3.79
N PRO A 448 -1.06 -16.83 -2.80
CA PRO A 448 -0.38 -18.10 -3.00
C PRO A 448 -1.26 -19.03 -3.86
N VAL A 449 -0.64 -19.61 -4.88
CA VAL A 449 -1.24 -20.56 -5.81
C VAL A 449 -0.49 -21.88 -5.67
N PHE A 450 -1.16 -22.89 -5.11
CA PHE A 450 -0.54 -24.19 -4.85
C PHE A 450 -0.19 -24.91 -6.16
N LEU A 451 0.99 -25.51 -6.17
CA LEU A 451 1.49 -26.41 -7.21
C LEU A 451 1.19 -27.89 -6.87
N VAL A 452 0.67 -28.14 -5.67
CA VAL A 452 0.34 -29.47 -5.15
C VAL A 452 -1.17 -29.64 -4.91
N ASP A 453 -1.66 -30.88 -4.96
CA ASP A 453 -3.04 -31.27 -4.62
C ASP A 453 -3.26 -31.38 -3.09
N GLU A 454 -4.47 -31.76 -2.64
CA GLU A 454 -4.80 -31.92 -1.20
C GLU A 454 -3.94 -32.97 -0.47
N ASN A 455 -3.31 -33.91 -1.21
CA ASN A 455 -2.44 -34.96 -0.67
C ASN A 455 -0.94 -34.60 -0.78
N ASP A 456 -0.63 -33.36 -1.14
CA ASP A 456 0.73 -32.86 -1.35
C ASP A 456 1.49 -33.51 -2.52
N ASN A 457 0.76 -34.07 -3.49
CA ASN A 457 1.36 -34.48 -4.75
C ASN A 457 1.51 -33.26 -5.66
N LEU A 458 2.67 -33.11 -6.27
CA LEU A 458 2.90 -32.12 -7.31
C LEU A 458 1.98 -32.43 -8.50
N VAL A 459 1.21 -31.44 -8.94
CA VAL A 459 0.28 -31.57 -10.08
C VAL A 459 0.63 -30.65 -11.24
N ARG A 460 1.43 -29.62 -10.99
CA ARG A 460 1.89 -28.66 -11.99
C ARG A 460 3.19 -28.00 -11.54
N ILE A 461 3.94 -27.47 -12.49
CA ILE A 461 5.07 -26.58 -12.23
C ILE A 461 4.77 -25.17 -12.72
N TYR A 462 5.54 -24.20 -12.26
CA TYR A 462 5.53 -22.85 -12.80
C TYR A 462 6.82 -22.60 -13.55
N ASP A 463 6.72 -22.33 -14.85
CA ASP A 463 7.87 -21.89 -15.64
C ASP A 463 7.94 -20.37 -15.61
N GLU A 464 8.93 -19.83 -14.91
CA GLU A 464 9.11 -18.38 -14.75
C GLU A 464 9.39 -17.66 -16.07
N ASP A 465 9.94 -18.34 -17.08
CA ASP A 465 10.34 -17.69 -18.34
C ASP A 465 9.14 -17.47 -19.26
N THR A 466 8.20 -18.42 -19.25
CA THR A 466 6.94 -18.32 -20.00
C THR A 466 5.78 -17.81 -19.15
N GLU A 467 5.99 -17.66 -17.84
CA GLU A 467 5.00 -17.26 -16.83
C GLU A 467 3.75 -18.14 -16.84
N ARG A 468 3.94 -19.44 -17.10
CA ARG A 468 2.84 -20.42 -17.24
C ARG A 468 2.89 -21.50 -16.18
N LEU A 469 1.71 -21.85 -15.70
CA LEU A 469 1.51 -23.10 -14.99
C LEU A 469 1.41 -24.21 -16.03
N ILE A 470 2.27 -25.21 -15.88
CA ILE A 470 2.30 -26.36 -16.78
C ILE A 470 1.88 -27.59 -15.97
N PRO A 471 0.73 -28.21 -16.29
CA PRO A 471 0.29 -29.41 -15.59
C PRO A 471 1.26 -30.57 -15.87
N LEU A 472 1.42 -31.47 -14.91
CA LEU A 472 2.29 -32.64 -15.08
C LEU A 472 1.64 -33.73 -15.95
N TYR A 473 0.31 -33.75 -15.99
CA TYR A 473 -0.50 -34.69 -16.74
C TYR A 473 -1.56 -33.93 -17.55
N ASP A 474 -1.91 -34.42 -18.73
CA ASP A 474 -3.03 -33.91 -19.52
C ASP A 474 -4.38 -34.41 -18.97
N GLU A 475 -5.47 -34.00 -19.63
CA GLU A 475 -6.84 -34.39 -19.27
C GLU A 475 -7.10 -35.91 -19.34
N ASN A 476 -6.27 -36.66 -20.06
CA ASN A 476 -6.34 -38.12 -20.18
C ASN A 476 -5.37 -38.83 -19.21
N GLY A 477 -4.70 -38.08 -18.34
CA GLY A 477 -3.69 -38.60 -17.41
C GLY A 477 -2.33 -38.88 -18.05
N LYS A 478 -2.08 -38.52 -19.32
CA LYS A 478 -0.76 -38.75 -19.92
C LYS A 478 0.24 -37.70 -19.47
N PRO A 479 1.50 -38.06 -19.19
CA PRO A 479 2.52 -37.09 -18.80
C PRO A 479 2.73 -36.01 -19.87
N THR A 480 2.77 -34.74 -19.47
CA THR A 480 3.14 -33.63 -20.36
C THR A 480 4.65 -33.62 -20.64
N PRO A 481 5.17 -32.79 -21.57
CA PRO A 481 6.61 -32.70 -21.83
C PRO A 481 7.47 -32.19 -20.66
N VAL A 482 6.86 -31.81 -19.53
CA VAL A 482 7.59 -31.37 -18.33
C VAL A 482 8.36 -32.52 -17.72
N GLU A 483 9.64 -32.30 -17.44
CA GLU A 483 10.48 -33.23 -16.69
C GLU A 483 10.78 -32.69 -15.29
N ILE A 484 10.87 -33.61 -14.33
CA ILE A 484 11.20 -33.35 -12.93
C ILE A 484 12.39 -34.22 -12.57
N TYR A 485 13.33 -33.65 -11.85
CA TYR A 485 14.58 -34.29 -11.47
C TYR A 485 14.70 -34.37 -9.94
N ASP A 486 15.34 -35.42 -9.45
CA ASP A 486 15.74 -35.53 -8.05
C ASP A 486 17.03 -34.74 -7.75
N GLU A 487 17.50 -34.80 -6.51
CA GLU A 487 18.74 -34.14 -6.06
C GLU A 487 20.01 -34.61 -6.77
N ASN A 488 19.98 -35.79 -7.40
CA ASN A 488 21.10 -36.34 -8.17
C ASN A 488 20.98 -36.04 -9.67
N GLY A 489 19.97 -35.27 -10.08
CA GLY A 489 19.70 -34.96 -11.49
C GLY A 489 19.10 -36.13 -12.27
N LYS A 490 18.51 -37.12 -11.60
CA LYS A 490 17.83 -38.23 -12.27
C LYS A 490 16.35 -37.90 -12.48
N PRO A 491 15.78 -38.18 -13.67
CA PRO A 491 14.35 -37.99 -13.91
C PRO A 491 13.48 -38.81 -12.94
N VAL A 492 12.49 -38.14 -12.34
CA VAL A 492 11.50 -38.77 -11.46
C VAL A 492 10.43 -39.48 -12.31
N PRO A 493 10.17 -40.78 -12.08
CA PRO A 493 9.14 -41.51 -12.80
C PRO A 493 7.75 -40.88 -12.61
N ARG A 494 7.01 -40.75 -13.72
CA ARG A 494 5.65 -40.19 -13.75
C ARG A 494 4.57 -41.21 -14.13
N VAL A 495 4.99 -42.38 -14.57
CA VAL A 495 4.10 -43.51 -14.84
C VAL A 495 4.68 -44.78 -14.24
N ASP A 496 3.80 -45.72 -13.91
CA ASP A 496 4.17 -47.06 -13.51
C ASP A 496 4.52 -47.93 -14.74
N GLU A 497 4.87 -49.19 -14.50
CA GLU A 497 5.20 -50.16 -15.56
C GLU A 497 4.03 -50.44 -16.53
N HIS A 498 2.81 -50.09 -16.15
CA HIS A 498 1.59 -50.26 -16.95
C HIS A 498 1.14 -48.97 -17.64
N GLY A 499 1.88 -47.87 -17.48
CA GLY A 499 1.57 -46.56 -18.06
C GLY A 499 0.55 -45.74 -17.27
N ASN A 500 0.19 -46.14 -16.04
CA ASN A 500 -0.70 -45.36 -15.19
C ASN A 500 0.05 -44.23 -14.49
N PRO A 501 -0.58 -43.07 -14.24
CA PRO A 501 0.05 -41.93 -13.58
C PRO A 501 0.53 -42.27 -12.16
N VAL A 502 1.74 -41.83 -11.82
CA VAL A 502 2.32 -41.98 -10.48
C VAL A 502 2.27 -40.63 -9.75
N PRO A 503 1.71 -40.58 -8.52
CA PRO A 503 1.75 -39.37 -7.71
C PRO A 503 3.19 -38.98 -7.34
N ILE A 504 3.57 -37.73 -7.60
CA ILE A 504 4.89 -37.20 -7.24
C ILE A 504 4.77 -36.46 -5.92
N LYS A 505 5.14 -37.10 -4.81
CA LYS A 505 5.10 -36.48 -3.49
C LYS A 505 6.14 -35.37 -3.38
N LEU A 506 5.73 -34.20 -2.88
CA LEU A 506 6.67 -33.12 -2.57
C LEU A 506 7.21 -33.19 -1.13
N PHE A 507 6.57 -33.98 -0.26
CA PHE A 507 6.97 -34.15 1.12
C PHE A 507 7.05 -35.64 1.49
N ASP A 508 8.00 -35.98 2.36
CA ASP A 508 8.11 -37.31 2.94
C ASP A 508 7.02 -37.56 4.00
N GLU A 509 6.99 -38.77 4.57
CA GLU A 509 6.02 -39.14 5.61
C GLU A 509 6.17 -38.34 6.91
N LYS A 510 7.35 -37.76 7.16
CA LYS A 510 7.63 -36.88 8.31
C LYS A 510 7.27 -35.42 8.01
N GLY A 511 6.86 -35.11 6.78
CA GLY A 511 6.53 -33.75 6.33
C GLY A 511 7.74 -32.93 5.90
N ASN A 512 8.92 -33.52 5.75
CA ASN A 512 10.09 -32.84 5.19
C ASN A 512 9.97 -32.72 3.68
N LYS A 513 10.42 -31.60 3.12
CA LYS A 513 10.38 -31.37 1.68
C LYS A 513 11.36 -32.29 0.96
N ILE A 514 10.87 -33.00 -0.05
CA ILE A 514 11.69 -33.79 -0.97
C ILE A 514 12.31 -32.81 -1.99
N PRO A 515 13.64 -32.78 -2.15
CA PRO A 515 14.30 -31.92 -3.15
C PRO A 515 13.94 -32.40 -4.56
N LEU A 516 13.10 -31.61 -5.24
CA LEU A 516 12.72 -31.81 -6.64
C LEU A 516 13.12 -30.58 -7.44
N PHE A 517 13.57 -30.79 -8.66
CA PHE A 517 14.12 -29.75 -9.52
C PHE A 517 13.46 -29.77 -10.89
N ASP A 518 13.31 -28.60 -11.50
CA ASP A 518 12.92 -28.47 -12.90
C ASP A 518 14.11 -28.73 -13.84
N SER A 519 13.85 -28.68 -15.15
CA SER A 519 14.87 -28.89 -16.19
C SER A 519 16.00 -27.85 -16.21
N LYS A 520 15.87 -26.75 -15.45
CA LYS A 520 16.90 -25.72 -15.30
C LYS A 520 17.66 -25.85 -13.97
N GLY A 521 17.40 -26.92 -13.21
CA GLY A 521 18.00 -27.14 -11.89
C GLY A 521 17.43 -26.22 -10.82
N ARG A 522 16.27 -25.58 -11.04
CA ARG A 522 15.61 -24.75 -10.02
C ARG A 522 14.78 -25.66 -9.12
N GLN A 523 14.89 -25.49 -7.81
CA GLN A 523 14.10 -26.25 -6.85
C GLN A 523 12.61 -25.92 -7.04
N ILE A 524 11.79 -26.96 -7.15
CA ILE A 524 10.34 -26.85 -7.30
C ILE A 524 9.72 -26.43 -5.97
N SER A 525 8.86 -25.42 -6.02
CA SER A 525 8.12 -24.90 -4.88
C SER A 525 6.79 -25.64 -4.69
N SER A 526 6.26 -25.69 -3.47
CA SER A 526 4.91 -26.19 -3.20
C SER A 526 3.81 -25.24 -3.69
N LEU A 527 4.16 -23.96 -3.87
CA LEU A 527 3.28 -22.90 -4.32
C LEU A 527 4.08 -21.83 -5.06
N VAL A 528 3.41 -21.02 -5.86
CA VAL A 528 3.93 -19.74 -6.37
C VAL A 528 3.06 -18.62 -5.85
N VAL A 529 3.52 -17.37 -6.01
CA VAL A 529 2.77 -16.21 -5.56
C VAL A 529 2.43 -15.32 -6.75
N TYR A 530 1.14 -15.06 -6.92
CA TYR A 530 0.63 -14.14 -7.92
C TYR A 530 0.43 -12.77 -7.29
N LYS A 531 0.63 -11.70 -8.06
CA LYS A 531 0.20 -10.36 -7.66
C LYS A 531 -1.27 -10.17 -8.06
N ILE A 532 -2.08 -9.67 -7.14
CA ILE A 532 -3.52 -9.44 -7.36
C ILE A 532 -3.76 -7.99 -7.70
N GLU A 533 -3.22 -7.06 -6.89
CA GLU A 533 -3.39 -5.63 -7.04
C GLU A 533 -2.25 -4.86 -6.36
N ALA A 534 -2.09 -3.60 -6.74
CA ALA A 534 -1.33 -2.62 -5.98
C ALA A 534 -2.32 -1.62 -5.38
N ASN A 535 -2.07 -1.16 -4.16
CA ASN A 535 -2.99 -0.28 -3.46
C ASN A 535 -2.32 1.04 -3.05
N PRO A 536 -3.02 2.18 -3.19
CA PRO A 536 -2.56 3.45 -2.63
C PRO A 536 -2.96 3.57 -1.14
N GLY A 537 -2.10 4.18 -0.32
CA GLY A 537 -2.52 4.80 0.94
C GLY A 537 -2.01 4.21 2.26
N ALA A 538 -2.61 4.71 3.34
CA ALA A 538 -2.20 4.54 4.74
C ALA A 538 -3.23 3.78 5.61
N GLY A 539 -4.35 3.35 5.01
CA GLY A 539 -5.55 2.87 5.72
C GLY A 539 -5.37 1.62 6.60
N LEU A 540 -4.18 0.99 6.57
CA LEU A 540 -3.89 -0.24 7.28
C LEU A 540 -2.95 -0.07 8.47
N TRP A 541 -2.37 1.11 8.66
CA TRP A 541 -1.38 1.33 9.71
C TRP A 541 -1.95 0.98 11.08
N ARG A 542 -3.17 1.48 11.40
CA ARG A 542 -3.84 1.15 12.66
C ARG A 542 -4.29 -0.32 12.74
N PRO A 543 -5.04 -0.88 11.78
CA PRO A 543 -5.40 -2.29 11.80
C PRO A 543 -4.22 -3.26 11.98
N HIS A 544 -3.10 -3.03 11.28
CA HIS A 544 -1.88 -3.80 11.44
C HIS A 544 -1.23 -3.59 12.81
N ASN A 545 -1.06 -2.32 13.21
CA ASN A 545 -0.46 -2.00 14.49
C ASN A 545 -1.22 -2.66 15.64
N ASP A 546 -2.55 -2.74 15.58
CA ASP A 546 -3.39 -3.37 16.59
C ASP A 546 -3.11 -4.89 16.74
N GLN A 547 -2.57 -5.55 15.72
CA GLN A 547 -2.15 -6.96 15.77
C GLN A 547 -0.81 -7.18 16.48
N LEU A 548 0.06 -6.16 16.52
CA LEU A 548 1.41 -6.31 17.04
C LEU A 548 1.44 -6.35 18.57
N PRO A 549 2.40 -7.07 19.20
CA PRO A 549 2.61 -6.99 20.64
C PRO A 549 3.08 -5.59 21.06
N PRO A 550 2.88 -5.18 22.34
CA PRO A 550 3.16 -3.80 22.80
C PRO A 550 4.55 -3.25 22.45
N HIS A 551 5.59 -4.09 22.46
CA HIS A 551 6.97 -3.69 22.18
C HIS A 551 7.29 -3.50 20.68
N ARG A 552 6.41 -3.97 19.78
CA ARG A 552 6.54 -3.82 18.32
C ARG A 552 5.54 -2.82 17.72
N LYS A 553 4.68 -2.22 18.55
CA LYS A 553 3.72 -1.21 18.08
C LYS A 553 4.46 -0.09 17.33
N GLY A 554 4.00 0.21 16.13
CA GLY A 554 4.51 1.26 15.26
C GLY A 554 5.74 0.88 14.44
N GLU A 555 6.25 -0.34 14.54
CA GLU A 555 7.44 -0.80 13.82
C GLU A 555 7.36 -0.54 12.30
N GLY A 556 6.26 -0.96 11.66
CA GLY A 556 6.12 -0.81 10.21
C GLY A 556 6.05 0.65 9.75
N VAL A 557 5.31 1.50 10.45
CA VAL A 557 5.25 2.94 10.12
C VAL A 557 6.56 3.65 10.46
N TYR A 558 7.27 3.24 11.52
CA TYR A 558 8.61 3.73 11.82
C TYR A 558 9.57 3.45 10.65
N ILE A 559 9.53 2.25 10.06
CA ILE A 559 10.34 1.92 8.87
C ILE A 559 10.00 2.88 7.72
N ILE A 560 8.71 3.05 7.39
CA ILE A 560 8.27 3.95 6.31
C ILE A 560 8.84 5.37 6.49
N PHE A 561 8.64 5.97 7.67
CA PHE A 561 9.04 7.35 7.91
C PHE A 561 10.55 7.51 8.15
N SER A 562 11.24 6.47 8.63
CA SER A 562 12.70 6.45 8.68
C SER A 562 13.28 6.50 7.26
N ARG A 563 12.79 5.67 6.32
CA ARG A 563 13.29 5.64 4.93
C ARG A 563 12.93 6.89 4.14
N LEU A 564 11.72 7.42 4.31
CA LEU A 564 11.36 8.73 3.75
C LEU A 564 12.25 9.84 4.33
N GLY A 565 12.56 9.76 5.62
CA GLY A 565 13.44 10.71 6.32
C GLY A 565 14.88 10.71 5.84
N GLU A 566 15.44 9.56 5.46
CA GLU A 566 16.77 9.46 4.83
C GLU A 566 16.81 10.29 3.53
N ARG A 567 15.82 10.09 2.66
CA ARG A 567 15.70 10.87 1.41
C ARG A 567 15.47 12.35 1.70
N ALA A 568 14.64 12.65 2.70
CA ALA A 568 14.35 14.03 3.11
C ALA A 568 15.59 14.75 3.65
N ALA A 569 16.49 14.04 4.34
CA ALA A 569 17.75 14.62 4.79
C ALA A 569 18.67 15.02 3.62
N ILE A 570 18.69 14.22 2.54
CA ILE A 570 19.41 14.58 1.30
C ILE A 570 18.83 15.85 0.69
N TYR A 571 17.50 15.96 0.64
CA TYR A 571 16.82 17.17 0.16
C TYR A 571 17.17 18.41 1.01
N LYS A 572 17.09 18.30 2.34
CA LYS A 572 17.47 19.36 3.29
C LYS A 572 18.90 19.85 3.03
N LYS A 573 19.85 18.92 2.97
CA LYS A 573 21.26 19.24 2.73
C LYS A 573 21.46 20.00 1.42
N LYS A 574 20.80 19.56 0.33
CA LYS A 574 20.91 20.23 -0.97
C LYS A 574 20.29 21.63 -0.96
N LEU A 575 19.18 21.84 -0.25
CA LEU A 575 18.64 23.19 -0.06
C LEU A 575 19.65 24.07 0.70
N GLU A 576 20.24 23.57 1.79
CA GLU A 576 21.23 24.30 2.58
C GLU A 576 22.50 24.63 1.77
N GLU A 577 22.99 23.70 0.95
CA GLU A 577 24.11 23.92 0.01
C GLU A 577 23.80 25.05 -0.98
N MET A 578 22.61 25.05 -1.59
CA MET A 578 22.19 26.10 -2.52
C MET A 578 22.06 27.48 -1.85
N LEU A 579 21.59 27.52 -0.60
CA LEU A 579 21.51 28.74 0.22
C LEU A 579 22.91 29.25 0.60
N GLY A 580 23.83 28.35 0.93
CA GLY A 580 25.22 28.66 1.27
C GLY A 580 26.02 29.19 0.08
N GLU A 581 25.90 28.56 -1.09
CA GLU A 581 26.59 28.97 -2.32
C GLU A 581 26.15 30.36 -2.82
N ARG A 582 24.87 30.73 -2.64
CA ARG A 582 24.38 32.08 -3.00
C ARG A 582 24.83 33.16 -2.00
N LYS A 583 24.95 32.85 -0.70
CA LYS A 583 25.53 33.80 0.29
C LYS A 583 27.00 34.12 0.01
N VAL A 584 27.75 33.23 -0.65
CA VAL A 584 29.14 33.49 -1.08
C VAL A 584 29.21 34.40 -2.33
N LEU A 585 28.11 34.56 -3.08
CA LEU A 585 28.03 35.43 -4.26
C LEU A 585 27.42 36.81 -3.99
N THR A 586 26.95 37.07 -2.76
CA THR A 586 26.41 38.37 -2.35
C THR A 586 26.85 38.69 -0.93
N GLU A 587 28.08 39.16 -0.76
CA GLU A 587 28.44 40.00 0.39
C GLU A 587 28.23 41.46 0.00
N GLU A 588 27.08 42.04 0.35
CA GLU A 588 27.00 43.47 0.62
C GLU A 588 25.95 43.84 1.67
N SER A 589 26.50 44.32 2.79
CA SER A 589 25.93 45.24 3.79
C SER A 589 24.80 44.79 4.74
N LYS A 590 25.13 44.97 6.02
CA LYS A 590 24.27 44.89 7.20
C LYS A 590 23.34 46.10 7.27
N GLY A 591 22.08 45.87 7.61
CA GLY A 591 21.17 46.88 8.16
C GLY A 591 20.54 46.37 9.45
N ALA A 592 20.61 47.16 10.52
CA ALA A 592 20.05 46.84 11.83
C ALA A 592 18.52 46.95 11.85
N ALA A 593 17.85 46.07 12.61
CA ALA A 593 16.41 46.13 12.84
C ALA A 593 16.04 47.20 13.89
N THR A 594 14.96 47.93 13.62
CA THR A 594 14.43 49.00 14.47
C THR A 594 13.37 48.45 15.43
N TYR A 595 13.45 48.88 16.69
CA TYR A 595 12.46 48.66 17.75
C TYR A 595 11.44 49.82 17.75
N LEU A 596 10.14 49.51 17.87
CA LEU A 596 9.10 50.53 18.12
C LEU A 596 8.41 50.24 19.47
N PRO A 597 8.51 51.14 20.46
CA PRO A 597 7.70 51.08 21.66
C PRO A 597 6.29 51.64 21.38
N SER A 598 5.28 50.99 21.96
CA SER A 598 3.90 51.45 21.94
C SER A 598 3.73 52.69 22.82
N GLY A 599 3.37 53.81 22.20
CA GLY A 599 3.08 55.06 22.90
C GLY A 599 2.64 56.17 21.96
N GLU A 600 1.60 55.95 21.18
CA GLU A 600 0.52 56.91 20.89
C GLU A 600 -0.51 56.22 19.98
N THR A 601 -1.77 56.34 20.39
CA THR A 601 -3.01 55.80 19.81
C THR A 601 -3.24 56.19 18.36
#